data_AF-A0A0T9UV86-F1
#
_entry.id   AF-A0A0T9UV86-F1
#
_cell.length_a   1.000
_cell.length_b   1.000
_cell.length_c   1.000
_cell.angle_alpha   90.00
_cell.angle_beta   90.00
_cell.angle_gamma   90.00
#
_symmetry.space_group_name_H-M   'P 1'
#
loop_
_entity.id
_entity.type
_entity.pdbx_description
1 polymer ?
#
loop_
_entity_poly.entity_id
_entity_poly.type
_entity_poly.pdbx_seq_one_letter_code
_entity_poly.pdbx_strand_id
1 'polypeptide(L)'
;MREGMQNPKTVEYRSITEVTNSTGETFVCGKVRITGENSQEADFIPFAYTQHKTIYVSSDLSKNEKSEYRLTGCEGKESEASWYKTLTILDTNCLAGFQTLKAYFSEGKSDELAIAAGVSVWDDFNKKIGKSADAEFNKSAYYYLRSILNQAKANPEIGAEIKADPIATKNEFLANCRAIFIEKAIK
;
A
#
# COMPACT_ATOMS: atom_id res chain seq x y z
N MET A 1 10.36 -33.33 46.09
CA MET A 1 10.42 -32.16 45.20
C MET A 1 10.37 -32.67 43.77
N ARG A 2 9.35 -32.30 42.98
CA ARG A 2 9.38 -32.44 41.52
C ARG A 2 9.50 -31.01 40.98
N GLU A 3 10.72 -30.59 40.70
CA GLU A 3 10.97 -29.44 39.84
C GLU A 3 10.83 -29.88 38.37
N GLY A 4 10.24 -29.01 37.55
CA GLY A 4 10.53 -28.95 36.12
C GLY A 4 9.79 -29.92 35.20
N MET A 5 8.45 -29.86 35.13
CA MET A 5 7.80 -30.09 33.83
C MET A 5 7.57 -28.72 33.20
N GLN A 6 8.42 -28.36 32.23
CA GLN A 6 8.18 -27.21 31.37
C GLN A 6 6.84 -27.42 30.66
N ASN A 7 5.95 -26.42 30.72
CA ASN A 7 4.68 -26.49 30.00
C ASN A 7 4.97 -26.68 28.50
N PRO A 8 4.46 -27.74 27.86
CA PRO A 8 4.70 -27.97 26.44
C PRO A 8 4.10 -26.81 25.63
N LYS A 9 4.89 -26.30 24.66
CA LYS A 9 4.40 -25.30 23.71
C LYS A 9 3.14 -25.84 23.03
N THR A 10 2.01 -25.21 23.27
CA THR A 10 0.72 -25.61 22.68
C THR A 10 0.36 -24.64 21.57
N VAL A 11 0.02 -25.17 20.40
CA VAL A 11 -0.45 -24.38 19.25
C VAL A 11 -1.90 -24.77 18.97
N GLU A 12 -2.79 -23.79 19.02
CA GLU A 12 -4.21 -23.98 18.75
C GLU A 12 -4.61 -23.18 17.51
N TYR A 13 -5.32 -23.82 16.58
CA TYR A 13 -5.90 -23.16 15.42
C TYR A 13 -7.42 -23.17 15.50
N ARG A 14 -8.08 -22.10 15.04
CA ARG A 14 -9.53 -21.99 14.93
C ARG A 14 -9.95 -21.22 13.70
N SER A 15 -11.19 -21.44 13.27
CA SER A 15 -11.81 -20.75 12.14
C SER A 15 -11.00 -20.85 10.83
N ILE A 16 -10.40 -22.02 10.58
CA ILE A 16 -9.62 -22.25 9.37
C ILE A 16 -10.57 -22.31 8.17
N THR A 17 -10.32 -21.48 7.17
CA THR A 17 -11.04 -21.47 5.91
C THR A 17 -10.09 -21.12 4.77
N GLU A 18 -10.33 -21.71 3.60
CA GLU A 18 -9.68 -21.26 2.38
C GLU A 18 -10.47 -20.09 1.78
N VAL A 19 -9.75 -19.06 1.36
CA VAL A 19 -10.30 -17.88 0.70
C VAL A 19 -9.49 -17.62 -0.55
N THR A 20 -10.16 -17.44 -1.68
CA THR A 20 -9.51 -16.94 -2.90
C THR A 20 -9.79 -15.46 -3.02
N ASN A 21 -8.74 -14.65 -3.03
CA ASN A 21 -8.83 -13.21 -3.14
C ASN A 21 -9.22 -12.79 -4.57
N SER A 22 -9.48 -11.51 -4.77
CA SER A 22 -9.87 -10.92 -6.06
C SER A 22 -8.80 -11.06 -7.16
N THR A 23 -7.54 -11.34 -6.81
CA THR A 23 -6.45 -11.59 -7.76
C THR A 23 -6.30 -13.07 -8.13
N GLY A 24 -7.10 -13.96 -7.54
CA GLY A 24 -7.07 -15.41 -7.80
C GLY A 24 -6.06 -16.18 -6.95
N GLU A 25 -5.45 -15.55 -5.95
CA GLU A 25 -4.57 -16.22 -5.00
C GLU A 25 -5.38 -16.83 -3.85
N THR A 26 -5.12 -18.10 -3.55
CA THR A 26 -5.80 -18.83 -2.48
C THR A 26 -4.99 -18.78 -1.19
N PHE A 27 -5.61 -18.27 -0.13
CA PHE A 27 -5.07 -18.20 1.22
C PHE A 27 -5.83 -19.13 2.17
N VAL A 28 -5.10 -19.84 3.02
CA VAL A 28 -5.64 -20.45 4.25
C VAL A 28 -5.67 -19.36 5.32
N CYS A 29 -6.87 -18.95 5.67
CA CYS A 29 -7.15 -17.95 6.70
C CYS A 29 -7.54 -18.65 8.00
N GLY A 30 -7.19 -18.07 9.14
CA GLY A 30 -7.69 -18.55 10.42
C GLY A 30 -7.19 -17.72 11.58
N LYS A 31 -7.28 -18.27 12.78
CA LYS A 31 -6.62 -17.71 13.96
C LYS A 31 -5.76 -18.76 14.61
N VAL A 32 -4.59 -18.35 15.12
CA VAL A 32 -3.66 -19.20 15.85
C VAL A 32 -3.45 -18.63 17.25
N ARG A 33 -3.23 -19.50 18.22
CA ARG A 33 -2.76 -19.14 19.56
C ARG A 33 -1.58 -20.04 19.90
N ILE A 34 -0.51 -19.45 20.46
CA ILE A 34 0.69 -20.17 20.87
C ILE A 34 0.93 -19.91 22.36
N THR A 35 0.84 -20.95 23.20
CA THR A 35 1.08 -20.85 24.65
C THR A 35 2.34 -21.62 25.06
N GLY A 36 3.24 -21.02 25.86
CA GLY A 36 4.50 -21.62 26.37
C GLY A 36 5.34 -20.66 27.23
N GLU A 37 6.45 -21.13 27.83
CA GLU A 37 7.38 -20.25 28.56
C GLU A 37 7.90 -19.15 27.61
N ASN A 38 7.65 -17.89 27.98
CA ASN A 38 7.91 -16.65 27.22
C ASN A 38 6.91 -16.25 26.12
N SER A 39 5.78 -16.95 25.92
CA SER A 39 4.73 -16.44 25.03
C SER A 39 3.85 -15.43 25.76
N GLN A 40 3.92 -14.15 25.39
CA GLN A 40 3.02 -13.11 25.92
C GLN A 40 1.61 -13.14 25.28
N GLU A 41 1.41 -13.90 24.21
CA GLU A 41 0.16 -13.92 23.46
C GLU A 41 -0.83 -14.97 23.99
N ALA A 42 -1.72 -14.54 24.90
CA ALA A 42 -2.83 -15.37 25.39
C ALA A 42 -4.02 -15.44 24.40
N ASP A 43 -4.01 -14.60 23.37
CA ASP A 43 -5.11 -14.40 22.44
C ASP A 43 -4.92 -15.12 21.10
N PHE A 44 -6.04 -15.34 20.41
CA PHE A 44 -6.04 -15.86 19.05
C PHE A 44 -5.71 -14.74 18.05
N ILE A 45 -4.52 -14.79 17.45
CA ILE A 45 -4.10 -13.85 16.40
C ILE A 45 -4.57 -14.33 15.01
N PRO A 46 -5.12 -13.47 14.16
CA PRO A 46 -5.43 -13.82 12.78
C PRO A 46 -4.17 -14.23 12.01
N PHE A 47 -4.29 -15.16 11.08
CA PHE A 47 -3.23 -15.48 10.13
C PHE A 47 -3.77 -15.72 8.74
N ALA A 48 -2.91 -15.50 7.75
CA ALA A 48 -3.12 -15.88 6.36
C ALA A 48 -1.87 -16.61 5.86
N TYR A 49 -2.07 -17.76 5.22
CA TYR A 49 -0.99 -18.56 4.64
C TYR A 49 -1.29 -18.90 3.18
N THR A 50 -0.29 -18.73 2.33
CA THR A 50 -0.23 -19.17 0.92
C THR A 50 1.07 -19.93 0.73
N GLN A 51 1.25 -20.64 -0.39
CA GLN A 51 2.44 -21.45 -0.67
C GLN A 51 3.77 -20.71 -0.50
N HIS A 52 3.77 -19.38 -0.68
CA HIS A 52 4.97 -18.54 -0.66
C HIS A 52 5.06 -17.58 0.54
N LYS A 53 4.04 -17.53 1.40
CA LYS A 53 3.94 -16.46 2.41
C LYS A 53 3.05 -16.85 3.58
N THR A 54 3.47 -16.47 4.78
CA THR A 54 2.64 -16.51 5.98
C THR A 54 2.60 -15.12 6.60
N ILE A 55 1.41 -14.66 6.99
CA ILE A 55 1.18 -13.36 7.62
C ILE A 55 0.44 -13.61 8.94
N TYR A 56 0.96 -13.09 10.05
CA TYR A 56 0.34 -13.19 11.38
C TYR A 56 -0.07 -11.80 11.87
N VAL A 57 -1.34 -11.54 12.13
CA VAL A 57 -1.84 -10.24 12.57
C VAL A 57 -1.72 -10.09 14.08
N SER A 58 -0.50 -9.92 14.56
CA SER A 58 -0.23 -9.45 15.93
C SER A 58 -0.16 -7.93 15.99
N SER A 59 -0.12 -7.38 17.21
CA SER A 59 0.13 -5.94 17.44
C SER A 59 1.42 -5.46 16.76
N ASP A 60 2.40 -6.36 16.66
CA ASP A 60 3.78 -6.08 16.29
C ASP A 60 4.03 -6.10 14.79
N LEU A 61 3.01 -6.45 13.99
CA LEU A 61 3.10 -6.33 12.53
C LEU A 61 3.41 -4.89 12.11
N SER A 62 4.29 -4.77 11.13
CA SER A 62 4.45 -3.54 10.37
C SER A 62 3.12 -3.18 9.69
N LYS A 63 2.90 -1.90 9.45
CA LYS A 63 1.68 -1.44 8.75
C LYS A 63 1.63 -1.99 7.33
N ASN A 64 2.78 -2.22 6.70
CA ASN A 64 2.85 -2.90 5.40
C ASN A 64 2.32 -4.33 5.47
N GLU A 65 2.69 -5.13 6.47
CA GLU A 65 2.16 -6.48 6.62
C GLU A 65 0.66 -6.48 6.95
N LYS A 66 0.17 -5.50 7.72
CA LYS A 66 -1.27 -5.30 7.95
C LYS A 66 -2.00 -4.95 6.64
N SER A 67 -1.38 -4.12 5.79
CA SER A 67 -1.90 -3.78 4.46
C SER A 67 -1.96 -5.02 3.56
N GLU A 68 -0.93 -5.87 3.59
CA GLU A 68 -0.90 -7.10 2.81
C GLU A 68 -1.92 -8.11 3.30
N TYR A 69 -2.11 -8.23 4.62
CA TYR A 69 -3.15 -9.10 5.18
C TYR A 69 -4.55 -8.72 4.66
N ARG A 70 -4.88 -7.43 4.54
CA ARG A 70 -6.15 -6.96 3.98
C ARG A 70 -6.40 -7.40 2.53
N LEU A 71 -5.33 -7.69 1.77
CA LEU A 71 -5.41 -8.13 0.38
C LEU A 71 -5.59 -9.65 0.23
N THR A 72 -5.53 -10.41 1.32
CA THR A 72 -5.69 -11.87 1.32
C THR A 72 -7.14 -12.32 1.19
N GLY A 73 -8.09 -11.43 1.44
CA GLY A 73 -9.52 -11.77 1.54
C GLY A 73 -9.93 -12.37 2.88
N CYS A 74 -9.00 -12.62 3.81
CA CYS A 74 -9.29 -13.22 5.12
C CYS A 74 -10.21 -12.38 6.02
N GLU A 75 -10.30 -11.06 5.78
CA GLU A 75 -11.24 -10.15 6.46
C GLU A 75 -12.58 -10.01 5.74
N GLY A 76 -12.82 -10.84 4.71
CA GLY A 76 -13.99 -10.81 3.85
C GLY A 76 -13.79 -10.00 2.58
N LYS A 77 -14.55 -10.35 1.54
CA LYS A 77 -14.46 -9.76 0.19
C LYS A 77 -14.73 -8.24 0.19
N GLU A 78 -15.62 -7.76 1.04
CA GLU A 78 -15.94 -6.32 1.13
C GLU A 78 -14.75 -5.52 1.70
N SER A 79 -14.11 -6.03 2.75
CA SER A 79 -12.91 -5.44 3.36
C SER A 79 -11.76 -5.41 2.34
N GLU A 80 -11.55 -6.53 1.65
CA GLU A 80 -10.55 -6.66 0.59
C GLU A 80 -10.80 -5.64 -0.55
N ALA A 81 -12.01 -5.61 -1.09
CA ALA A 81 -12.39 -4.69 -2.17
C ALA A 81 -12.26 -3.22 -1.75
N SER A 82 -12.64 -2.87 -0.52
CA SER A 82 -12.48 -1.53 0.05
C SER A 82 -11.01 -1.14 0.15
N TRP A 83 -10.15 -2.08 0.56
CA TRP A 83 -8.71 -1.84 0.64
C TRP A 83 -8.07 -1.69 -0.76
N TYR A 84 -8.42 -2.54 -1.72
CA TYR A 84 -8.00 -2.39 -3.12
C TYR A 84 -8.38 -1.03 -3.70
N LYS A 85 -9.61 -0.57 -3.43
CA LYS A 85 -10.07 0.75 -3.86
C LYS A 85 -9.21 1.87 -3.26
N THR A 86 -8.89 1.77 -1.97
CA THR A 86 -7.98 2.71 -1.29
C THR A 86 -6.61 2.74 -1.94
N LEU A 87 -6.01 1.57 -2.17
CA LEU A 87 -4.69 1.45 -2.81
C LEU A 87 -4.70 1.97 -4.25
N THR A 88 -5.78 1.74 -5.00
CA THR A 88 -5.90 2.21 -6.38
C THR A 88 -5.92 3.75 -6.43
N ILE A 89 -6.66 4.40 -5.52
CA ILE A 89 -6.69 5.86 -5.42
C ILE A 89 -5.31 6.40 -5.06
N LEU A 90 -4.64 5.74 -4.11
CA LEU A 90 -3.28 6.09 -3.70
C LEU A 90 -2.28 5.97 -4.87
N ASP A 91 -2.26 4.82 -5.54
CA ASP A 91 -1.35 4.56 -6.67
C ASP A 91 -1.58 5.58 -7.79
N THR A 92 -2.84 5.99 -8.01
CA THR A 92 -3.19 7.06 -8.94
C THR A 92 -2.60 8.41 -8.52
N ASN A 93 -2.68 8.77 -7.23
CA ASN A 93 -2.09 10.01 -6.72
C ASN A 93 -0.57 10.02 -6.82
N CYS A 94 0.08 8.91 -6.46
CA CYS A 94 1.53 8.75 -6.58
C CYS A 94 1.96 8.84 -8.05
N LEU A 95 1.20 8.21 -8.96
CA LEU A 95 1.47 8.25 -10.39
C LEU A 95 1.30 9.66 -10.96
N ALA A 96 0.28 10.43 -10.54
CA ALA A 96 0.09 11.81 -10.95
C ALA A 96 1.30 12.68 -10.59
N GLY A 97 1.80 12.54 -9.35
CA GLY A 97 3.03 13.20 -8.90
C GLY A 97 4.23 12.83 -9.78
N PHE A 98 4.46 11.54 -10.00
CA PHE A 98 5.57 11.08 -10.83
C PHE A 98 5.46 11.58 -12.28
N GLN A 99 4.27 11.57 -12.88
CA GLN A 99 4.08 12.05 -14.25
C GLN A 99 4.37 13.54 -14.38
N THR A 100 4.03 14.35 -13.37
CA THR A 100 4.46 15.76 -13.33
C THR A 100 5.98 15.88 -13.31
N LEU A 101 6.67 15.10 -12.47
CA LEU A 101 8.13 15.17 -12.37
C LEU A 101 8.82 14.68 -13.65
N LYS A 102 8.35 13.57 -14.24
CA LYS A 102 8.86 13.04 -15.51
C LYS A 102 8.67 14.04 -16.65
N ALA A 103 7.49 14.62 -16.77
CA ALA A 103 7.18 15.64 -17.78
C ALA A 103 8.11 16.86 -17.67
N TYR A 104 8.44 17.28 -16.46
CA TYR A 104 9.36 18.40 -16.24
C TYR A 104 10.82 18.01 -16.49
N PHE A 105 11.33 17.01 -15.75
CA PHE A 105 12.76 16.69 -15.75
C PHE A 105 13.20 15.89 -16.98
N SER A 106 12.43 14.87 -17.40
CA SER A 106 12.81 14.01 -18.52
C SER A 106 12.36 14.58 -19.87
N GLU A 107 11.15 15.14 -19.94
CA GLU A 107 10.55 15.61 -21.21
C GLU A 107 10.77 17.12 -21.47
N GLY A 108 11.33 17.86 -20.50
CA GLY A 108 11.67 19.28 -20.65
C GLY A 108 10.47 20.22 -20.79
N LYS A 109 9.29 19.83 -20.28
CA LYS A 109 8.08 20.65 -20.36
C LYS A 109 8.11 21.82 -19.36
N SER A 110 7.33 22.86 -19.64
CA SER A 110 7.09 23.95 -18.68
C SER A 110 6.34 23.44 -17.44
N ASP A 111 6.35 24.22 -16.37
CA ASP A 111 5.61 23.93 -15.13
C ASP A 111 4.14 23.63 -15.39
N GLU A 112 3.47 24.45 -16.20
CA GLU A 112 2.05 24.30 -16.51
C GLU A 112 1.78 23.00 -17.26
N LEU A 113 2.60 22.68 -18.25
CA LEU A 113 2.45 21.45 -19.04
C LEU A 113 2.81 20.19 -18.25
N ALA A 114 3.77 20.29 -17.33
CA ALA A 114 4.12 19.21 -16.41
C ALA A 114 3.01 18.94 -15.39
N ILE A 115 2.42 19.99 -14.81
CA ILE A 115 1.28 19.85 -13.91
C ILE A 115 0.08 19.28 -14.66
N ALA A 116 -0.20 19.76 -15.88
CA ALA A 116 -1.28 19.22 -16.71
C ALA A 116 -1.09 17.72 -17.02
N ALA A 117 0.15 17.27 -17.22
CA ALA A 117 0.45 15.84 -17.39
C ALA A 117 0.08 15.02 -16.14
N GLY A 118 0.35 15.53 -14.92
CA GLY A 118 -0.09 14.89 -13.69
C GLY A 118 -1.61 14.89 -13.52
N VAL A 119 -2.27 16.03 -13.82
CA VAL A 119 -3.74 16.13 -13.77
C VAL A 119 -4.42 15.13 -14.71
N SER A 120 -3.86 14.92 -15.90
CA SER A 120 -4.39 13.96 -16.87
C SER A 120 -4.47 12.52 -16.33
N VAL A 121 -3.61 12.14 -15.38
CA VAL A 121 -3.67 10.83 -14.70
C VAL A 121 -4.96 10.70 -13.89
N TRP A 122 -5.38 11.76 -13.19
CA TRP A 122 -6.64 11.77 -12.46
C TRP A 122 -7.85 11.84 -13.39
N ASP A 123 -7.77 12.59 -14.48
CA ASP A 123 -8.84 12.65 -15.47
C ASP A 123 -9.09 11.27 -16.10
N ASP A 124 -8.02 10.57 -16.47
CA ASP A 124 -8.09 9.20 -16.99
C ASP A 124 -8.66 8.22 -15.95
N PHE A 125 -8.25 8.35 -14.69
CA PHE A 125 -8.79 7.53 -13.60
C PHE A 125 -10.29 7.80 -13.39
N ASN A 126 -10.69 9.06 -13.27
CA ASN A 126 -12.08 9.48 -13.09
C ASN A 126 -12.96 8.98 -14.24
N LYS A 127 -12.50 9.12 -15.47
CA LYS A 127 -13.19 8.59 -16.66
C LYS A 127 -13.40 7.08 -16.57
N LYS A 128 -12.38 6.31 -16.14
CA LYS A 128 -12.49 4.84 -15.97
C LYS A 128 -13.51 4.44 -14.93
N ILE A 129 -13.67 5.21 -13.85
CA ILE A 129 -14.63 4.91 -12.78
C ILE A 129 -15.98 5.62 -12.94
N GLY A 130 -16.24 6.22 -14.10
CA GLY A 130 -17.50 6.91 -14.39
C GLY A 130 -17.74 8.16 -13.55
N LYS A 131 -16.67 8.80 -13.06
CA LYS A 131 -16.73 10.07 -12.33
C LYS A 131 -16.27 11.22 -13.23
N SER A 132 -16.83 12.40 -13.00
CA SER A 132 -16.28 13.66 -13.50
C SER A 132 -15.55 14.38 -12.38
N ALA A 133 -14.34 14.85 -12.65
CA ALA A 133 -13.69 15.81 -11.77
C ALA A 133 -14.50 17.12 -11.76
N ASP A 134 -14.73 17.68 -10.58
CA ASP A 134 -15.27 19.03 -10.45
C ASP A 134 -14.13 20.08 -10.47
N ALA A 135 -14.50 21.35 -10.62
CA ALA A 135 -13.54 22.44 -10.71
C ALA A 135 -12.72 22.64 -9.42
N GLU A 136 -13.26 22.24 -8.27
CA GLU A 136 -12.60 22.37 -6.97
C GLU A 136 -11.53 21.30 -6.76
N PHE A 137 -11.82 20.06 -7.17
CA PHE A 137 -10.86 18.98 -7.27
C PHE A 137 -9.70 19.39 -8.17
N ASN A 138 -9.96 19.88 -9.38
CA ASN A 138 -8.93 20.29 -10.33
C ASN A 138 -8.03 21.41 -9.80
N LYS A 139 -8.60 22.37 -9.06
CA LYS A 139 -7.84 23.43 -8.40
C LYS A 139 -6.93 22.87 -7.31
N SER A 140 -7.44 21.98 -6.46
CA SER A 140 -6.66 21.36 -5.37
C SER A 140 -5.55 20.46 -5.91
N ALA A 141 -5.88 19.66 -6.93
CA ALA A 141 -4.97 18.85 -7.74
C ALA A 141 -3.80 19.67 -8.29
N TYR A 142 -4.09 20.82 -8.91
CA TYR A 142 -3.07 21.72 -9.43
C TYR A 142 -2.11 22.21 -8.33
N TYR A 143 -2.62 22.69 -7.20
CA TYR A 143 -1.78 23.19 -6.11
C TYR A 143 -0.92 22.10 -5.48
N TYR A 144 -1.46 20.90 -5.33
CA TYR A 144 -0.71 19.75 -4.84
C TYR A 144 0.45 19.38 -5.77
N LEU A 145 0.20 19.22 -7.07
CA LEU A 145 1.24 18.89 -8.05
C LEU A 145 2.29 19.99 -8.18
N ARG A 146 1.86 21.27 -8.10
CA ARG A 146 2.78 22.40 -8.06
C ARG A 146 3.69 22.36 -6.85
N SER A 147 3.17 21.99 -5.68
CA SER A 147 3.97 21.80 -4.47
C SER A 147 5.01 20.70 -4.64
N ILE A 148 4.60 19.53 -5.18
CA ILE A 148 5.53 18.43 -5.51
C ILE A 148 6.63 18.90 -6.45
N LEU A 149 6.27 19.57 -7.54
CA LEU A 149 7.21 20.05 -8.52
C LEU A 149 8.21 21.04 -7.91
N ASN A 150 7.73 21.99 -7.10
CA ASN A 150 8.58 22.96 -6.42
C ASN A 150 9.57 22.30 -5.44
N GLN A 151 9.11 21.30 -4.68
CA GLN A 151 9.98 20.53 -3.79
C GLN A 151 11.06 19.78 -4.57
N ALA A 152 10.68 19.12 -5.67
CA ALA A 152 11.63 18.39 -6.50
C ALA A 152 12.63 19.31 -7.20
N LYS A 153 12.22 20.50 -7.62
CA LYS A 153 13.13 21.52 -8.19
C LYS A 153 14.18 22.01 -7.19
N ALA A 154 13.85 22.02 -5.91
CA ALA A 154 14.80 22.36 -4.84
C ALA A 154 15.80 21.23 -4.56
N ASN A 155 15.59 20.03 -5.10
CA ASN A 155 16.50 18.89 -4.97
C ASN A 155 17.06 18.45 -6.34
N PRO A 156 18.30 18.84 -6.68
CA PRO A 156 18.92 18.50 -7.97
C PRO A 156 19.03 16.99 -8.24
N GLU A 157 19.12 16.16 -7.20
CA GLU A 157 19.31 14.70 -7.32
C GLU A 157 18.09 14.02 -7.93
N ILE A 158 16.88 14.41 -7.48
CA ILE A 158 15.61 13.88 -8.00
C ILE A 158 15.52 14.11 -9.52
N GLY A 159 15.89 15.31 -9.98
CA GLY A 159 15.86 15.63 -11.40
C GLY A 159 16.88 14.84 -12.22
N ALA A 160 18.04 14.52 -11.64
CA ALA A 160 19.08 13.73 -12.28
C ALA A 160 18.68 12.25 -12.40
N GLU A 161 18.15 11.65 -11.32
CA GLU A 161 17.68 10.27 -11.29
C GLU A 161 16.56 10.02 -12.30
N ILE A 162 15.55 10.89 -12.32
CA ILE A 162 14.43 10.78 -13.27
C ILE A 162 14.90 10.88 -14.71
N LYS A 163 15.91 11.70 -15.01
CA LYS A 163 16.50 11.81 -16.36
C LYS A 163 17.29 10.57 -16.74
N ALA A 164 18.05 10.01 -15.80
CA ALA A 164 18.94 8.88 -16.04
C ALA A 164 18.17 7.59 -16.30
N ASP A 165 17.17 7.28 -15.45
CA ASP A 165 16.31 6.11 -15.62
C ASP A 165 14.88 6.42 -15.12
N PRO A 166 14.00 6.91 -16.02
CA PRO A 166 12.62 7.20 -15.66
C PRO A 166 11.83 5.98 -15.19
N ILE A 167 12.19 4.76 -15.61
CA ILE A 167 11.42 3.55 -15.28
C ILE A 167 11.80 3.06 -13.89
N ALA A 168 13.09 2.95 -13.59
CA ALA A 168 13.55 2.57 -12.26
C ALA A 168 13.09 3.60 -11.21
N THR A 169 13.26 4.88 -11.50
CA THR A 169 12.85 5.97 -10.60
C THR A 169 11.34 5.98 -10.39
N LYS A 170 10.53 5.66 -11.41
CA LYS A 170 9.08 5.49 -11.25
C LYS A 170 8.77 4.41 -10.23
N ASN A 171 9.37 3.24 -10.36
CA ASN A 171 9.07 2.10 -9.50
C ASN A 171 9.43 2.40 -8.04
N GLU A 172 10.58 3.02 -7.82
CA GLU A 172 11.02 3.46 -6.49
C GLU A 172 10.09 4.56 -5.92
N PHE A 173 9.76 5.57 -6.72
CA PHE A 173 8.86 6.65 -6.30
C PHE A 173 7.50 6.11 -5.87
N LEU A 174 6.92 5.20 -6.66
CA LEU A 174 5.63 4.59 -6.36
C LEU A 174 5.69 3.73 -5.09
N ALA A 175 6.76 2.95 -4.91
CA ALA A 175 6.97 2.13 -3.71
C ALA A 175 7.08 3.01 -2.44
N ASN A 176 7.89 4.06 -2.49
CA ASN A 176 8.08 4.98 -1.36
C ASN A 176 6.80 5.78 -1.04
N CYS A 177 6.10 6.27 -2.06
CA CYS A 177 4.83 6.97 -1.89
C CYS A 177 3.77 6.08 -1.25
N ARG A 178 3.69 4.81 -1.68
CA ARG A 178 2.78 3.82 -1.12
C ARG A 178 3.10 3.51 0.34
N ALA A 179 4.38 3.31 0.67
CA ALA A 179 4.82 3.04 2.04
C ALA A 179 4.45 4.19 3.01
N ILE A 180 4.72 5.45 2.64
CA ILE A 180 4.39 6.62 3.47
C ILE A 180 2.88 6.70 3.74
N PHE A 181 2.04 6.37 2.77
CA PHE A 181 0.60 6.40 2.97
C PHE A 181 0.12 5.25 3.84
N ILE A 182 0.60 4.03 3.61
CA ILE A 182 0.27 2.88 4.46
C ILE A 182 0.63 3.19 5.91
N GLU A 183 1.79 3.81 6.13
CA GLU A 183 2.24 4.27 7.44
C GLU A 183 1.28 5.28 8.10
N LYS A 184 0.61 6.13 7.33
CA LYS A 184 -0.34 7.14 7.85
C LYS A 184 -1.77 6.63 7.95
N ALA A 185 -2.19 5.71 7.08
CA ALA A 185 -3.57 5.28 6.93
C ALA A 185 -3.95 4.12 7.87
N ILE A 186 -2.98 3.29 8.26
CA ILE A 186 -3.21 2.19 9.19
C ILE A 186 -2.84 2.67 10.60
N LYS A 187 -3.83 2.63 11.50
CA LYS A 187 -3.67 2.87 12.93
C LYS A 187 -3.34 1.58 13.65
#